data_AF-G7J3T0-F1
#
_entry.id   AF-G7J3T0-F1
#
_cell.length_a   1.000
_cell.length_b   1.000
_cell.length_c   1.000
_cell.angle_alpha   90.00
_cell.angle_beta   90.00
_cell.angle_gamma   90.00
#
_symmetry.space_group_name_H-M   'P 1'
#
loop_
_entity.id
_entity.type
_entity.pdbx_description
1 polymer ?
#
loop_
_entity_poly.entity_id
_entity_poly.type
_entity_poly.pdbx_seq_one_letter_code
_entity_poly.pdbx_strand_id
1 'polypeptide(L)'
;MDPSHIPAYANFSCELRIIQARNTEFIKSTKNLFSRLYLPTGNNKRIQLNSKSISTKSLPFWNESFNLDCSCPQEFLDNLNQQSLVVELRQRKMWGSQLIGKGEIPWKVILESQNMELKKWLKMEFVSGSDCKEGMFTTTEVEVEIKIKVPSVAEMENKNKWRLNNWNECGCKNGHNHQAWCNTEDCDIFALGGALEAF
;
A
#
# COMPACT_ATOMS: atom_id res chain seq x y z
N MET A 1 -30.97 -12.81 -15.39
CA MET A 1 -29.81 -12.01 -14.93
C MET A 1 -30.17 -10.57 -15.21
N ASP A 2 -30.34 -9.77 -14.16
CA ASP A 2 -30.75 -8.36 -14.25
C ASP A 2 -29.57 -7.51 -14.75
N PRO A 3 -29.68 -6.76 -15.87
CA PRO A 3 -28.56 -6.00 -16.44
C PRO A 3 -28.32 -4.62 -15.79
N SER A 4 -28.97 -4.29 -14.67
CA SER A 4 -29.10 -2.89 -14.22
C SER A 4 -28.18 -2.41 -13.10
N HIS A 5 -27.14 -3.16 -12.72
CA HIS A 5 -26.16 -2.68 -11.73
C HIS A 5 -24.76 -2.57 -12.33
N ILE A 6 -24.52 -1.45 -13.02
CA ILE A 6 -23.16 -0.97 -13.23
C ILE A 6 -22.63 -0.56 -11.84
N PRO A 7 -21.58 -1.22 -11.31
CA PRO A 7 -21.05 -0.85 -10.01
C PRO A 7 -20.52 0.58 -10.07
N ALA A 8 -20.90 1.42 -9.11
CA ALA A 8 -20.26 2.71 -8.95
C ALA A 8 -18.79 2.49 -8.55
N TYR A 9 -17.87 3.07 -9.33
CA TYR A 9 -16.44 3.03 -9.04
C TYR A 9 -15.99 4.35 -8.42
N ALA A 10 -15.11 4.27 -7.44
CA ALA A 10 -14.47 5.42 -6.82
C ALA A 10 -12.95 5.35 -7.05
N ASN A 11 -12.34 6.51 -7.31
CA ASN A 11 -10.89 6.63 -7.20
C ASN A 11 -10.48 6.45 -5.74
N PHE A 12 -9.42 5.70 -5.51
CA PHE A 12 -8.85 5.47 -4.19
C PHE A 12 -7.34 5.62 -4.30
N SER A 13 -6.80 6.52 -3.47
CA SER A 13 -5.37 6.77 -3.34
C SER A 13 -4.94 6.41 -1.93
N CYS A 14 -3.87 5.62 -1.81
CA CYS A 14 -3.31 5.16 -0.55
C CYS A 14 -1.81 5.38 -0.56
N GLU A 15 -1.35 6.26 0.32
CA GLU A 15 0.06 6.48 0.62
C GLU A 15 0.39 5.81 1.95
N LEU A 16 1.41 4.94 1.94
CA LEU A 16 1.88 4.17 3.08
C LEU A 16 3.35 4.45 3.29
N ARG A 17 3.73 4.90 4.48
CA ARG A 17 5.12 5.12 4.85
C ARG A 17 5.53 4.26 6.03
N ILE A 18 6.56 3.45 5.84
CA ILE A 18 7.25 2.75 6.93
C ILE A 18 8.42 3.62 7.36
N ILE A 19 8.38 4.12 8.58
CA ILE A 19 9.34 5.13 9.03
C ILE A 19 10.52 4.44 9.71
N GLN A 20 10.27 3.77 10.83
CA GLN A 20 11.32 3.22 11.69
C GLN A 20 10.79 2.12 12.60
N ALA A 21 11.69 1.40 13.26
CA ALA A 21 11.35 0.50 14.36
C ALA A 21 12.10 0.88 15.64
N ARG A 22 11.55 0.48 16.78
CA ARG A 22 12.19 0.63 18.09
C ARG A 22 12.11 -0.66 18.89
N ASN A 23 12.96 -0.74 19.91
CA ASN A 23 13.11 -1.93 20.75
C ASN A 23 13.46 -3.16 19.91
N THR A 24 14.49 -3.09 19.06
CA THR A 24 14.90 -4.17 18.15
C THR A 24 16.19 -4.86 18.57
N GLU A 25 16.78 -4.44 19.69
CA GLU A 25 18.08 -4.88 20.23
C GLU A 25 18.16 -6.40 20.50
N PHE A 26 17.03 -7.05 20.73
CA PHE A 26 16.97 -8.49 21.00
C PHE A 26 16.79 -9.36 19.75
N ILE A 27 16.56 -8.75 18.59
CA ILE A 27 16.54 -9.46 17.30
C ILE A 27 17.99 -9.77 16.94
N LYS A 28 18.37 -11.05 16.92
CA LYS A 28 19.76 -11.48 16.68
C LYS A 28 20.37 -10.73 15.50
N SER A 29 21.54 -10.14 15.75
CA SER A 29 22.34 -9.29 14.86
C SER A 29 22.54 -9.95 13.49
N THR A 30 21.62 -9.65 12.59
CA THR A 30 21.68 -10.02 11.19
C THR A 30 21.29 -8.75 10.47
N LYS A 31 22.26 -8.23 9.71
CA LYS A 31 21.99 -7.28 8.63
C LYS A 31 20.83 -7.91 7.83
N ASN A 32 19.83 -7.12 7.41
CA ASN A 32 18.70 -7.50 6.54
C ASN A 32 17.29 -7.61 7.19
N LEU A 33 16.96 -6.76 8.15
CA LEU A 33 15.54 -6.57 8.53
C LEU A 33 14.79 -5.79 7.46
N PHE A 34 13.56 -6.16 7.18
CA PHE A 34 12.65 -5.43 6.30
C PHE A 34 11.21 -5.60 6.77
N SER A 35 10.38 -4.63 6.41
CA SER A 35 8.95 -4.68 6.65
C SER A 35 8.22 -5.12 5.39
N ARG A 36 7.15 -5.88 5.55
CA ARG A 36 6.26 -6.31 4.47
C ARG A 36 4.83 -5.93 4.80
N LEU A 37 4.14 -5.29 3.87
CA LEU A 37 2.72 -4.95 4.00
C LEU A 37 1.88 -5.76 3.03
N TYR A 38 0.61 -5.93 3.38
CA TYR A 38 -0.38 -6.57 2.55
C TYR A 38 -1.59 -5.66 2.34
N LEU A 39 -1.89 -5.33 1.08
CA LEU A 39 -3.08 -4.58 0.70
C LEU A 39 -4.14 -5.51 0.10
N PRO A 40 -5.40 -5.41 0.52
CA PRO A 40 -6.45 -6.28 -0.02
C PRO A 40 -6.84 -5.86 -1.45
N THR A 41 -7.23 -6.85 -2.26
CA THR A 41 -7.70 -6.64 -3.65
C THR A 41 -9.15 -7.08 -3.88
N GLY A 42 -9.92 -7.27 -2.80
CA GLY A 42 -11.36 -7.61 -2.86
C GLY A 42 -11.70 -9.08 -3.14
N ASN A 43 -10.79 -9.86 -3.74
CA ASN A 43 -11.00 -11.27 -4.10
C ASN A 43 -10.19 -12.26 -3.24
N ASN A 44 -10.04 -11.95 -1.94
CA ASN A 44 -9.16 -12.66 -0.99
C ASN A 44 -7.65 -12.68 -1.36
N LYS A 45 -7.27 -12.11 -2.52
CA LYS A 45 -5.86 -11.88 -2.85
C LYS A 45 -5.38 -10.59 -2.17
N ARG A 46 -4.06 -10.47 -2.08
CA ARG A 46 -3.39 -9.33 -1.45
C ARG A 46 -2.18 -8.91 -2.27
N ILE A 47 -2.00 -7.62 -2.45
CA ILE A 47 -0.76 -7.03 -2.98
C ILE A 47 0.26 -7.05 -1.85
N GLN A 48 1.44 -7.59 -2.13
CA GLN A 48 2.55 -7.63 -1.17
C GLN A 48 3.54 -6.51 -1.49
N LEU A 49 3.81 -5.65 -0.52
CA LEU A 49 4.80 -4.58 -0.62
C LEU A 49 5.94 -4.86 0.36
N ASN A 50 7.18 -4.88 -0.13
CA ASN A 50 8.35 -5.11 0.72
C ASN A 50 9.19 -3.83 0.78
N SER A 51 9.59 -3.44 1.98
CA SER A 51 10.59 -2.39 2.17
C SER A 51 11.99 -2.87 1.79
N LYS A 52 12.89 -1.90 1.67
CA LYS A 52 14.33 -2.12 1.66
C LYS A 52 14.76 -2.83 2.93
N SER A 53 15.82 -3.62 2.79
CA SER A 53 16.48 -4.23 3.94
C SER A 53 17.41 -3.24 4.60
N ILE A 54 17.37 -3.21 5.93
CA ILE A 54 18.24 -2.39 6.77
C ILE A 54 19.00 -3.23 7.78
N SER A 55 20.07 -2.67 8.32
CA SER A 55 20.90 -3.30 9.34
C SER A 55 20.42 -2.93 10.73
N THR A 56 20.36 -3.90 11.65
CA THR A 56 20.01 -3.68 13.07
C THR A 56 21.14 -3.06 13.89
N LYS A 57 22.34 -2.89 13.32
CA LYS A 57 23.50 -2.29 14.00
C LYS A 57 23.32 -0.78 14.27
N SER A 58 22.38 -0.14 13.59
CA SER A 58 21.97 1.26 13.80
C SER A 58 20.47 1.28 14.11
N LEU A 59 19.95 2.42 14.56
CA LEU A 59 18.51 2.63 14.69
C LEU A 59 17.83 2.23 13.36
N PRO A 60 16.89 1.26 13.38
CA PRO A 60 16.31 0.74 12.16
C PRO A 60 15.36 1.78 11.56
N PHE A 61 15.88 2.53 10.58
CA PHE A 61 15.19 3.62 9.90
C PHE A 61 15.06 3.31 8.41
N TRP A 62 13.82 3.17 7.93
CA TRP A 62 13.50 2.97 6.51
C TRP A 62 13.16 4.29 5.83
N ASN A 63 12.19 5.03 6.40
CA ASN A 63 11.54 6.19 5.80
C ASN A 63 11.20 5.98 4.33
N GLU A 64 10.52 4.86 4.05
CA GLU A 64 10.16 4.43 2.72
C GLU A 64 8.65 4.54 2.51
N SER A 65 8.26 5.17 1.41
CA SER A 65 6.86 5.38 1.04
C SER A 65 6.46 4.52 -0.17
N PHE A 66 5.23 4.03 -0.13
CA PHE A 66 4.55 3.31 -1.20
C PHE A 66 3.28 4.08 -1.53
N ASN A 67 3.00 4.26 -2.82
CA ASN A 67 1.80 4.92 -3.30
C ASN A 67 1.02 3.94 -4.18
N LEU A 68 -0.27 3.83 -3.91
CA LEU A 68 -1.21 3.07 -4.73
C LEU A 68 -2.38 3.95 -5.12
N ASP A 69 -2.59 4.10 -6.42
CA ASP A 69 -3.78 4.74 -6.98
C ASP A 69 -4.57 3.67 -7.74
N CYS A 70 -5.83 3.43 -7.35
CA CYS A 70 -6.76 2.53 -8.04
C CYS A 70 -8.10 3.20 -8.34
N SER A 71 -8.80 2.65 -9.33
CA SER A 71 -10.26 2.71 -9.39
C SER A 71 -10.79 1.44 -8.71
N CYS A 72 -11.66 1.60 -7.74
CA CYS A 72 -12.11 0.51 -6.90
C CYS A 72 -13.65 0.58 -6.75
N PRO A 73 -14.39 -0.55 -6.82
CA PRO A 73 -15.85 -0.56 -6.65
C PRO A 73 -16.26 -0.01 -5.28
N GLN A 74 -17.43 0.62 -5.16
CA GLN A 74 -17.91 1.12 -3.86
C GLN A 74 -18.01 0.00 -2.81
N GLU A 75 -18.44 -1.19 -3.22
CA GLU A 75 -18.50 -2.39 -2.37
C GLU A 75 -17.11 -2.78 -1.80
N PHE A 76 -16.02 -2.53 -2.55
CA PHE A 76 -14.67 -2.76 -2.03
C PHE A 76 -14.36 -1.85 -0.84
N LEU A 77 -14.77 -0.57 -0.90
CA LEU A 77 -14.56 0.37 0.21
C LEU A 77 -15.37 -0.03 1.45
N ASP A 78 -16.60 -0.50 1.25
CA ASP A 78 -17.46 -0.97 2.33
C ASP A 78 -16.87 -2.22 3.00
N ASN A 79 -16.36 -3.15 2.20
CA ASN A 79 -15.67 -4.35 2.67
C ASN A 79 -14.31 -4.05 3.30
N LEU A 80 -13.61 -3.00 2.85
CA LEU A 80 -12.33 -2.58 3.39
C LEU A 80 -12.47 -2.24 4.88
N ASN A 81 -13.59 -1.61 5.26
CA ASN A 81 -13.89 -1.24 6.65
C ASN A 81 -13.87 -2.42 7.64
N GLN A 82 -14.09 -3.65 7.17
CA GLN A 82 -14.09 -4.86 7.99
C GLN A 82 -12.73 -5.57 8.03
N GLN A 83 -11.74 -5.08 7.29
CA GLN A 83 -10.44 -5.72 7.15
C GLN A 83 -9.37 -5.02 8.00
N SER A 84 -8.18 -5.64 8.05
CA SER A 84 -6.98 -5.05 8.65
C SER A 84 -5.86 -4.91 7.62
N LEU A 85 -5.13 -3.80 7.69
CA LEU A 85 -3.80 -3.69 7.14
C LEU A 85 -2.85 -4.52 7.99
N VAL A 86 -2.15 -5.46 7.35
CA VAL A 86 -1.15 -6.31 8.01
C VAL A 86 0.25 -5.81 7.70
N VAL A 87 1.05 -5.63 8.74
CA VAL A 87 2.47 -5.33 8.64
C VAL A 87 3.25 -6.46 9.29
N GLU A 88 4.18 -7.03 8.54
CA GLU A 88 5.12 -8.03 9.02
C GLU A 88 6.52 -7.43 9.14
N LEU A 89 7.19 -7.68 10.27
CA LEU A 89 8.62 -7.49 10.39
C LEU A 89 9.31 -8.80 10.06
N ARG A 90 10.21 -8.76 9.08
CA ARG A 90 10.88 -9.94 8.54
C ARG A 90 12.38 -9.77 8.52
N GLN A 91 13.08 -10.89 8.54
CA GLN A 91 14.53 -10.96 8.44
C GLN A 91 14.91 -11.79 7.20
N ARG A 92 15.74 -11.23 6.31
CA ARG A 92 16.25 -12.03 5.17
C ARG A 92 17.26 -13.04 5.66
N LYS A 93 17.16 -14.24 5.11
CA LYS A 93 18.13 -15.33 5.27
C LYS A 93 18.78 -15.61 3.92
N MET A 94 19.76 -16.51 3.90
CA MET A 94 20.41 -16.96 2.66
C MET A 94 19.40 -17.51 1.65
N TRP A 95 18.39 -18.23 2.15
CA TRP A 95 17.29 -18.76 1.35
C TRP A 95 15.96 -18.25 1.93
N GLY A 96 15.41 -17.20 1.33
CA GLY A 96 14.12 -16.63 1.71
C GLY A 96 14.16 -15.65 2.89
N SER A 97 13.08 -15.63 3.68
CA SER A 97 12.96 -14.72 4.83
C SER A 97 12.17 -15.35 5.97
N GLN A 98 12.56 -15.04 7.20
CA GLN A 98 11.86 -15.45 8.42
C GLN A 98 10.93 -14.32 8.88
N LEU A 99 9.71 -14.68 9.29
CA LEU A 99 8.81 -13.78 9.99
C LEU A 99 9.27 -13.62 11.44
N ILE A 100 9.46 -12.38 11.88
CA ILE A 100 9.88 -12.05 13.24
C ILE A 100 8.66 -11.69 14.07
N GLY A 101 7.87 -10.75 13.58
CA GLY A 101 6.62 -10.37 14.22
C GLY A 101 5.62 -9.76 13.26
N LYS A 102 4.39 -9.64 13.73
CA LYS A 102 3.24 -9.17 12.95
C LYS A 102 2.48 -8.12 13.75
N GLY A 103 2.04 -7.06 13.08
CA GLY A 103 1.14 -6.07 13.61
C GLY A 103 -0.03 -5.86 12.66
N GLU A 104 -1.19 -5.53 13.21
CA GLU A 104 -2.40 -5.27 12.45
C GLU A 104 -3.02 -3.91 12.80
N ILE A 105 -3.55 -3.24 11.78
CA ILE A 105 -4.30 -2.00 11.92
C ILE A 105 -5.64 -2.19 11.23
N PRO A 106 -6.77 -2.18 11.95
CA PRO A 106 -8.08 -2.21 11.32
C PRO A 106 -8.24 -1.02 10.38
N TRP A 107 -8.67 -1.26 9.14
CA TRP A 107 -8.87 -0.19 8.16
C TRP A 107 -9.89 0.83 8.62
N LYS A 108 -10.92 0.40 9.37
CA LYS A 108 -11.86 1.29 10.04
C LYS A 108 -11.19 2.43 10.80
N VAL A 109 -10.13 2.13 11.55
CA VAL A 109 -9.39 3.14 12.34
C VAL A 109 -8.67 4.15 11.45
N ILE A 110 -8.23 3.75 10.26
CA ILE A 110 -7.60 4.63 9.27
C ILE A 110 -8.66 5.50 8.59
N LEU A 111 -9.79 4.91 8.20
CA LEU A 111 -10.87 5.59 7.49
C LEU A 111 -11.61 6.61 8.40
N GLU A 112 -11.69 6.33 9.70
CA GLU A 112 -12.31 7.21 10.70
C GLU A 112 -11.35 8.27 11.27
N SER A 113 -10.06 8.26 10.88
CA SER A 113 -9.09 9.24 11.39
C SER A 113 -9.29 10.62 10.76
N GLN A 114 -8.79 11.65 11.44
CA GLN A 114 -8.87 13.02 10.93
C GLN A 114 -8.17 13.10 9.56
N ASN A 115 -8.87 13.62 8.56
CA ASN A 115 -8.41 13.69 7.17
C ASN A 115 -8.02 12.33 6.55
N MET A 116 -8.46 11.21 7.12
CA MET A 116 -8.05 9.85 6.76
C MET A 116 -6.52 9.66 6.75
N GLU A 117 -5.86 10.35 7.69
CA GLU A 117 -4.43 10.26 7.95
C GLU A 117 -4.20 9.60 9.32
N LEU A 118 -3.36 8.57 9.36
CA LEU A 118 -3.02 7.86 10.59
C LEU A 118 -1.51 7.71 10.68
N LYS A 119 -0.93 8.22 11.75
CA LYS A 119 0.47 7.97 12.12
C LYS A 119 0.53 7.33 13.50
N LYS A 120 1.11 6.14 13.62
CA LYS A 120 1.17 5.41 14.90
C LYS A 120 2.36 4.47 15.00
N TRP A 121 2.71 4.18 16.24
CA TRP A 121 3.53 3.03 16.61
C TRP A 121 2.65 1.77 16.61
N LEU A 122 3.04 0.78 15.82
CA LEU A 122 2.39 -0.51 15.72
C LEU A 122 3.18 -1.56 16.50
N LYS A 123 2.56 -2.11 17.54
CA LYS A 123 3.12 -3.22 18.31
C LYS A 123 3.21 -4.48 17.47
N MET A 124 4.36 -5.14 17.54
CA MET A 124 4.62 -6.38 16.82
C MET A 124 4.46 -7.57 17.76
N GLU A 125 3.56 -8.47 17.41
CA GLU A 125 3.38 -9.77 18.05
C GLU A 125 4.43 -10.75 17.48
N PHE A 126 5.31 -11.26 18.34
CA PHE A 126 6.37 -12.17 17.92
C PHE A 126 5.86 -13.56 17.64
N VAL A 127 6.43 -14.20 16.62
CA VAL A 127 6.17 -15.62 16.34
C VAL A 127 7.07 -16.48 17.22
N SER A 128 6.49 -17.49 17.88
CA SER A 128 7.23 -18.48 18.67
C SER A 128 8.30 -19.19 17.83
N GLY A 129 9.50 -19.35 18.37
CA GLY A 129 10.65 -19.90 17.64
C GLY A 129 11.34 -18.91 16.69
N SER A 130 10.94 -17.64 16.69
CA SER A 130 11.80 -16.57 16.18
C SER A 130 13.09 -16.50 17.01
N ASP A 131 14.19 -16.06 16.40
CA ASP A 131 15.51 -15.95 17.05
C ASP A 131 15.57 -14.87 18.16
N CYS A 132 14.42 -14.42 18.65
CA CYS A 132 14.28 -13.41 19.70
C CYS A 132 14.60 -14.03 21.06
N LYS A 133 15.44 -13.36 21.87
CA LYS A 133 15.73 -13.83 23.23
C LYS A 133 14.49 -13.69 24.11
N GLU A 134 13.94 -14.82 24.52
CA GLU A 134 12.81 -14.92 25.43
C GLU A 134 13.22 -14.34 26.80
N GLY A 135 12.53 -13.29 27.26
CA GLY A 135 12.75 -12.69 28.59
C GLY A 135 12.90 -11.16 28.68
N MET A 136 12.57 -10.38 27.65
CA MET A 136 12.73 -8.90 27.70
C MET A 136 11.41 -8.15 27.55
N PHE A 137 11.18 -7.18 28.44
CA PHE A 137 9.90 -6.48 28.70
C PHE A 137 9.47 -5.45 27.64
N THR A 138 10.19 -5.29 26.53
CA THR A 138 9.91 -4.26 25.52
C THR A 138 9.37 -4.89 24.24
N THR A 139 8.10 -4.61 23.93
CA THR A 139 7.50 -4.99 22.63
C THR A 139 8.16 -4.18 21.51
N THR A 140 8.67 -4.85 20.46
CA THR A 140 9.10 -4.15 19.25
C THR A 140 7.91 -3.44 18.64
N GLU A 141 8.14 -2.21 18.19
CA GLU A 141 7.14 -1.42 17.50
C GLU A 141 7.70 -0.87 16.20
N VAL A 142 6.84 -0.82 15.18
CA VAL A 142 7.13 -0.20 13.88
C VAL A 142 6.29 1.06 13.75
N GLU A 143 6.90 2.20 13.46
CA GLU A 143 6.19 3.43 13.15
C GLU A 143 5.74 3.43 11.70
N VAL A 144 4.43 3.58 11.52
CA VAL A 144 3.80 3.66 10.20
C VAL A 144 2.97 4.93 10.09
N GLU A 145 2.94 5.46 8.89
CA GLU A 145 2.05 6.55 8.50
C GLU A 145 1.27 6.14 7.26
N ILE A 146 -0.02 6.43 7.26
CA ILE A 146 -0.98 6.00 6.25
C ILE A 146 -1.85 7.20 5.93
N LYS A 147 -2.05 7.45 4.64
CA LYS A 147 -2.90 8.53 4.15
C LYS A 147 -3.78 8.03 3.01
N ILE A 148 -5.08 8.18 3.20
CA ILE A 148 -6.09 7.77 2.22
C ILE A 148 -6.74 9.00 1.60
N LYS A 149 -7.00 8.94 0.29
CA LYS A 149 -7.88 9.88 -0.39
C LYS A 149 -8.86 9.12 -1.25
N VAL A 150 -10.14 9.31 -0.98
CA VAL A 150 -11.24 8.88 -1.84
C VAL A 150 -11.88 10.15 -2.38
N PRO A 151 -11.56 10.58 -3.62
CA PRO A 151 -12.19 11.76 -4.19
C PRO A 151 -13.69 11.56 -4.28
N SER A 152 -14.45 12.61 -3.98
CA SER A 152 -15.89 12.56 -4.18
C SER A 152 -16.21 12.47 -5.69
N VAL A 153 -17.42 12.01 -6.02
CA VAL A 153 -17.92 11.96 -7.41
C VAL A 153 -17.81 13.34 -8.09
N ALA A 154 -18.12 14.42 -7.37
CA ALA A 154 -18.01 15.80 -7.86
C ALA A 154 -16.56 16.24 -8.14
N GLU A 155 -15.60 15.80 -7.32
CA GLU A 155 -14.16 16.05 -7.55
C GLU A 155 -13.63 15.25 -8.75
N MET A 156 -14.16 14.04 -8.97
CA MET A 156 -13.87 13.23 -10.14
C MET A 156 -14.37 13.85 -11.44
N GLU A 157 -15.59 14.38 -11.47
CA GLU A 157 -16.14 15.10 -12.62
C GLU A 157 -15.33 16.35 -12.97
N ASN A 158 -14.90 17.12 -11.96
CA ASN A 158 -14.05 18.30 -12.18
C ASN A 158 -12.64 17.94 -12.65
N LYS A 159 -12.02 16.87 -12.11
CA LYS A 159 -10.73 16.37 -12.62
C LYS A 159 -10.83 15.84 -14.03
N ASN A 160 -11.91 15.14 -14.38
CA ASN A 160 -12.14 14.66 -15.74
C ASN A 160 -12.37 15.83 -16.71
N LYS A 161 -13.14 16.86 -16.32
CA LYS A 161 -13.26 18.11 -17.10
C LYS A 161 -11.92 18.79 -17.32
N TRP A 162 -11.08 18.91 -16.29
CA TRP A 162 -9.74 19.47 -16.43
C TRP A 162 -8.86 18.61 -17.33
N ARG A 163 -8.83 17.28 -17.15
CA ARG A 163 -8.07 16.37 -18.01
C ARG A 163 -8.53 16.42 -19.47
N LEU A 164 -9.84 16.49 -19.72
CA LEU A 164 -10.41 16.63 -21.06
C LEU A 164 -10.02 17.97 -21.69
N ASN A 165 -10.03 19.06 -20.91
CA ASN A 165 -9.59 20.38 -21.37
C ASN A 165 -8.08 20.43 -21.65
N ASN A 166 -7.28 19.68 -20.90
CA ASN A 166 -5.82 19.59 -21.06
C ASN A 166 -5.42 18.61 -22.19
N TRP A 167 -6.26 17.62 -22.51
CA TRP A 167 -6.07 16.77 -23.70
C TRP A 167 -6.24 17.57 -25.00
N ASN A 168 -7.05 18.63 -24.99
CA ASN A 168 -7.15 19.58 -26.10
C ASN A 168 -5.88 20.46 -26.26
N GLU A 169 -4.96 20.43 -25.29
CA GLU A 169 -3.67 21.13 -25.31
C GLU A 169 -2.50 20.22 -25.70
N CYS A 170 -2.72 18.94 -26.05
CA CYS A 170 -1.65 18.17 -26.68
C CYS A 170 -1.34 18.80 -28.05
N GLY A 171 -0.19 19.47 -28.13
CA GLY A 171 0.30 20.18 -29.31
C GLY A 171 0.72 19.25 -30.46
N CYS A 172 -0.11 18.29 -30.84
CA CYS A 172 0.05 17.52 -32.06
C CYS A 172 -0.33 18.39 -33.26
N LYS A 173 0.52 19.38 -33.57
CA LYS A 173 0.56 20.02 -34.87
C LYS A 173 1.21 19.04 -35.84
N ASN A 174 0.40 18.17 -36.45
CA ASN A 174 0.50 17.67 -37.82
C ASN A 174 -0.30 16.36 -37.93
N GLY A 175 -1.32 16.38 -38.78
CA GLY A 175 -2.18 15.23 -39.03
C GLY A 175 -1.46 14.09 -39.73
N HIS A 176 -2.06 12.90 -39.67
CA HIS A 176 -2.75 12.31 -40.81
C HIS A 176 -3.71 11.22 -40.29
N ASN A 177 -4.88 11.18 -40.90
CA ASN A 177 -5.90 10.14 -40.74
C ASN A 177 -5.29 8.75 -40.93
N HIS A 178 -5.67 7.77 -40.11
CA HIS A 178 -6.24 6.49 -40.53
C HIS A 178 -6.60 5.66 -39.27
N GLN A 179 -7.89 5.70 -38.94
CA GLN A 179 -8.73 4.57 -38.52
C GLN A 179 -8.20 3.52 -37.52
N ALA A 180 -8.93 3.47 -36.40
CA ALA A 180 -9.34 2.28 -35.67
C ALA A 180 -8.28 1.52 -34.85
N TRP A 181 -8.12 1.91 -33.58
CA TRP A 181 -8.19 0.94 -32.47
C TRP A 181 -8.32 1.64 -31.11
N CYS A 182 -9.52 2.10 -30.74
CA CYS A 182 -9.88 2.35 -29.34
C CYS A 182 -11.38 2.14 -29.21
N ASN A 183 -11.82 0.89 -29.31
CA ASN A 183 -13.09 0.52 -28.70
C ASN A 183 -12.97 0.73 -27.19
N THR A 184 -13.96 1.43 -26.66
CA THR A 184 -14.02 1.99 -25.31
C THR A 184 -14.33 0.92 -24.25
N GLU A 185 -13.69 -0.26 -24.32
CA GLU A 185 -13.99 -1.36 -23.40
C GLU A 185 -12.77 -1.99 -22.69
N ASP A 186 -11.52 -1.70 -23.07
CA ASP A 186 -10.36 -2.32 -22.40
C ASP A 186 -9.19 -1.34 -22.24
N CYS A 187 -9.30 -0.39 -21.32
CA CYS A 187 -8.17 0.43 -20.87
C CYS A 187 -7.97 0.30 -19.36
N ASP A 188 -7.62 -0.89 -18.91
CA ASP A 188 -6.94 -1.11 -17.64
C ASP A 188 -5.50 -0.58 -17.74
N ILE A 189 -5.36 0.74 -17.68
CA ILE A 189 -4.07 1.43 -17.65
C ILE A 189 -3.60 1.43 -16.19
N PHE A 190 -2.90 0.38 -15.78
CA PHE A 190 -2.06 0.43 -14.59
C PHE A 190 -0.76 1.16 -14.92
N ALA A 191 -0.64 2.41 -14.50
CA ALA A 191 0.64 3.11 -14.46
C ALA A 191 1.46 2.60 -13.26
N LEU A 192 2.11 1.44 -13.42
CA LEU A 192 3.09 0.94 -12.46
C LEU A 192 4.41 1.71 -12.66
N GLY A 193 4.54 2.81 -11.94
CA GLY A 193 5.83 3.50 -11.76
C GLY A 193 6.65 2.81 -10.67
N GLY A 194 7.51 1.87 -11.05
CA GLY A 194 8.47 1.26 -10.12
C GLY A 194 9.57 0.50 -10.85
N ALA A 195 10.81 0.96 -10.71
CA ALA A 195 12.00 0.29 -11.23
C ALA A 195 12.17 -1.07 -10.53
N LEU A 196 11.93 -2.15 -11.27
CA LEU A 196 12.33 -3.51 -10.88
C LEU A 196 13.79 -3.69 -11.27
N GLU A 197 14.70 -3.68 -10.30
CA GLU A 197 15.98 -4.37 -10.47
C GLU A 197 15.66 -5.88 -10.42
N ALA A 198 15.73 -6.51 -11.59
CA ALA A 198 15.65 -7.96 -11.75
C ALA A 198 16.93 -8.61 -11.21
N PHE A 199 16.77 -9.79 -10.58
CA PHE A 199 17.86 -10.65 -10.10
C PHE A 199 18.72 -11.18 -11.25
#